data_AF-A0A932DME1-F1
#
_entry.id   AF-A0A932DME1-F1
#
_cell.length_a   1.000
_cell.length_b   1.000
_cell.length_c   1.000
_cell.angle_alpha   90.00
_cell.angle_beta   90.00
_cell.angle_gamma   90.00
#
_symmetry.space_group_name_H-M   'P 1'
#
loop_
_entity.id
_entity.type
_entity.pdbx_description
1 polymer ?
#
loop_
_entity_poly.entity_id
_entity_poly.type
_entity_poly.pdbx_seq_one_letter_code
_entity_poly.pdbx_strand_id
1 'polypeptide(L)' 'MNPFETLCLIRGGGDLATGVAYRLRRAGFPVIVTELAQPVALR' A
#
# COMPACT_ATOMS: atom_id res chain seq x y z
N MET A 1 -4.50 10.18 17.65
CA MET A 1 -3.46 10.01 16.62
C MET A 1 -4.03 10.59 15.34
N ASN A 2 -3.33 11.51 14.68
CA ASN A 2 -3.77 12.08 13.42
C ASN A 2 -3.50 11.07 12.28
N PRO A 3 -4.52 10.47 11.64
CA PRO A 3 -4.30 9.47 10.59
C PRO A 3 -3.55 10.03 9.38
N PHE A 4 -3.58 11.35 9.18
CA PHE A 4 -2.86 12.04 8.09
C PHE A 4 -1.34 12.10 8.32
N GLU A 5 -0.85 11.82 9.53
CA GLU A 5 0.58 11.81 9.86
C GLU A 5 1.17 10.40 9.91
N THR A 6 0.33 9.35 9.93
CA THR A 6 0.77 7.96 10.00
C THR A 6 1.05 7.42 8.60
N LEU A 7 2.34 7.33 8.23
CA LEU A 7 2.78 6.72 6.98
C LEU A 7 2.61 5.19 7.00
N CYS A 8 1.76 4.66 6.13
CA CYS A 8 1.57 3.23 5.94
C CYS A 8 2.50 2.69 4.86
N LEU A 9 3.43 1.80 5.23
CA LEU A 9 4.26 1.05 4.29
C LEU A 9 3.59 -0.28 3.93
N ILE A 10 3.40 -0.51 2.65
CA ILE A 10 2.89 -1.78 2.10
C ILE A 10 4.03 -2.46 1.33
N ARG A 11 4.28 -3.73 1.65
CA ARG A 11 5.22 -4.59 0.94
C ARG A 11 4.42 -5.47 -0.02
N GLY A 12 4.75 -5.46 -1.30
CA GLY A 12 3.95 -6.15 -2.31
C GLY A 12 3.05 -5.20 -3.08
N GLY A 13 3.03 -5.28 -4.41
CA GLY A 13 2.16 -4.52 -5.32
C GLY A 13 1.00 -5.32 -5.93
N GLY A 14 0.76 -6.55 -5.47
CA GLY A 14 -0.29 -7.43 -6.01
C GLY A 14 -1.72 -7.03 -5.63
N ASP A 15 -2.71 -7.83 -6.05
CA ASP A 15 -4.15 -7.50 -5.94
C ASP A 15 -4.58 -7.15 -4.51
N LEU A 16 -4.21 -7.98 -3.53
CA LEU A 16 -4.55 -7.74 -2.12
C LEU A 16 -3.92 -6.47 -1.59
N ALA A 17 -2.63 -6.26 -1.89
CA ALA A 17 -1.89 -5.09 -1.45
C ALA A 17 -2.46 -3.81 -2.06
N THR A 18 -2.85 -3.86 -3.34
CA THR A 18 -3.52 -2.76 -4.04
C THR A 18 -4.86 -2.42 -3.39
N GLY A 19 -5.67 -3.41 -3.02
CA GLY A 19 -6.93 -3.19 -2.30
C GLY A 19 -6.73 -2.56 -0.92
N VAL A 20 -5.65 -2.92 -0.21
CA VAL A 20 -5.25 -2.28 1.06
C VAL A 20 -4.82 -0.84 0.83
N ALA A 21 -3.93 -0.59 -0.15
CA ALA A 21 -3.45 0.74 -0.50
C ALA A 21 -4.62 1.68 -0.83
N TYR A 22 -5.57 1.20 -1.65
CA TYR A 22 -6.76 1.94 -2.02
C TYR A 22 -7.60 2.35 -0.80
N ARG A 23 -7.87 1.41 0.11
CA ARG A 23 -8.68 1.69 1.31
C ARG A 23 -7.98 2.66 2.26
N LEU A 24 -6.68 2.49 2.51
CA LEU A 24 -5.91 3.38 3.38
C LEU A 24 -5.83 4.80 2.80
N ARG A 25 -5.57 4.92 1.49
CA ARG A 25 -5.53 6.22 0.81
C ARG A 25 -6.88 6.93 0.82
N ARG A 26 -7.99 6.19 0.74
CA ARG A 26 -9.36 6.73 0.89
C ARG A 26 -9.70 7.13 2.32
N ALA A 27 -9.14 6.45 3.30
CA ALA A 27 -9.29 6.79 4.72
C ALA A 27 -8.39 7.96 5.16
N GLY A 28 -7.56 8.50 4.26
CA GLY A 28 -6.72 9.68 4.51
C GLY A 28 -5.28 9.37 4.91
N PHE A 29 -4.89 8.11 5.00
CA PHE A 29 -3.53 7.76 5.37
C PHE A 29 -2.57 8.04 4.19
N PRO A 30 -1.39 8.62 4.44
CA PRO A 30 -0.29 8.56 3.48
C PRO A 30 0.20 7.12 3.33
N VAL A 31 0.40 6.68 2.08
CA VAL A 31 0.74 5.29 1.75
C VAL A 31 1.96 5.25 0.85
N ILE A 32 2.88 4.32 1.12
CA ILE A 32 3.95 3.92 0.21
C ILE A 32 3.83 2.43 -0.05
N VAL A 33 3.91 2.04 -1.33
CA VAL A 33 3.99 0.63 -1.75
C VAL A 33 5.41 0.37 -2.24
N THR A 34 5.99 -0.74 -1.81
CA THR A 34 7.30 -1.21 -2.27
C THR A 34 7.17 -2.59 -2.88
N GLU A 35 8.00 -2.86 -3.89
CA GLU A 35 8.02 -4.13 -4.60
C GLU A 35 9.46 -4.61 -4.83
N LEU A 36 9.62 -5.87 -5.18
CA LEU A 36 10.87 -6.42 -5.68
C LEU A 36 11.32 -5.65 -6.94
N ALA A 37 12.63 -5.58 -7.17
CA ALA A 37 13.20 -4.94 -8.36
C ALA A 37 12.67 -5.56 -9.66
N GLN A 38 12.37 -6.86 -9.63
CA GLN A 38 11.65 -7.58 -10.68
C GLN A 38 10.34 -8.10 -10.07
N PRO A 39 9.22 -7.38 -10.27
CA PRO A 39 7.92 -7.81 -9.76
C PRO A 39 7.53 -9.16 -10.36
N VAL A 40 6.98 -10.04 -9.53
CA VAL A 40 6.43 -11.32 -9.98
C VAL A 40 4.92 -11.22 -10.01
N ALA A 41 4.32 -11.35 -11.19
CA ALA A 41 2.89 -11.48 -11.34
C ALA A 41 2.47 -12.91 -10.97
N LEU A 42 2.05 -13.10 -9.73
CA LEU A 42 1.38 -14.30 -9.27
C LEU A 42 -0.10 -14.23 -9.68
N ARG A 43 -0.64 -15.35 -10.16
CA ARG A 43 -2.04 -15.48 -10.61
C ARG A 43 -2.84 -16.30 -9.61
#